data_AF-A0A485B2V1-F1
#
_entry.id   AF-A0A485B2V1-F1
#
_cell.length_a   1.000
_cell.length_b   1.000
_cell.length_c   1.000
_cell.angle_alpha   90.00
_cell.angle_beta   90.00
_cell.angle_gamma   90.00
#
_symmetry.space_group_name_H-M   'P 1'
#
loop_
_entity.id
_entity.type
_entity.pdbx_description
1 polymer ?
#
loop_
_entity_poly.entity_id
_entity_poly.type
_entity_poly.pdbx_seq_one_letter_code
_entity_poly.pdbx_strand_id
1 'polypeptide(L)' 'MNHIGVAMGRKRLVQKRLDSGELVAPFGDMALKCHQRYYITTLPGRQWPKIEAFIGWLQEQVK' A
#
# COMPACT_ATOMS: atom_id res chain seq x y z
N MET A 1 17.86 7.10 -5.24
CA MET A 1 17.46 7.01 -3.81
C MET A 1 18.40 7.93 -3.03
N ASN A 2 17.96 8.64 -1.98
CA ASN A 2 18.79 9.70 -1.37
C ASN A 2 19.55 9.26 -0.10
N HIS A 3 19.45 7.98 0.31
CA HIS A 3 20.17 7.38 1.45
C HIS A 3 20.13 8.20 2.76
N ILE A 4 19.03 8.91 3.01
CA ILE A 4 18.90 9.90 4.09
C ILE A 4 18.69 9.31 5.50
N GLY A 5 18.64 7.97 5.63
CA GLY A 5 18.48 7.30 6.92
C GLY A 5 17.52 6.11 6.91
N VAL A 6 16.95 5.81 8.08
CA VAL A 6 16.06 4.67 8.33
C VAL A 6 14.62 5.14 8.46
N ALA A 7 13.68 4.40 7.89
CA ALA A 7 12.24 4.65 7.99
C ALA A 7 11.47 3.35 8.25
N MET A 8 10.28 3.47 8.85
CA MET A 8 9.34 2.36 9.04
C MET A 8 8.12 2.56 8.11
N GLY A 9 7.65 1.48 7.49
CA GLY A 9 6.52 1.55 6.57
C GLY A 9 5.96 0.19 6.18
N ARG A 10 4.97 0.20 5.27
CA ARG A 10 4.35 -1.03 4.79
C ARG A 10 5.33 -1.81 3.91
N LYS A 11 5.71 -3.01 4.35
CA LYS A 11 6.62 -3.92 3.63
C LYS A 11 6.27 -4.07 2.15
N ARG A 12 4.99 -4.21 1.82
CA ARG A 12 4.48 -4.33 0.43
C ARG A 12 4.95 -3.18 -0.49
N LEU A 13 5.11 -1.97 0.03
CA LEU A 13 5.49 -0.80 -0.77
C LEU A 13 6.99 -0.75 -1.11
N VAL A 14 7.81 -1.50 -0.37
CA VAL A 14 9.27 -1.50 -0.52
C VAL A 14 9.84 -2.87 -0.90
N GLN A 15 9.00 -3.90 -1.03
CA GLN A 15 9.41 -5.29 -1.25
C GLN A 15 10.36 -5.43 -2.44
N LYS A 16 10.03 -4.85 -3.60
CA LYS A 16 10.89 -4.91 -4.79
C LYS A 16 12.33 -4.40 -4.52
N ARG A 17 12.48 -3.40 -3.65
CA ARG A 17 13.78 -2.80 -3.30
C ARG A 17 14.52 -3.60 -2.24
N LEU A 18 13.78 -4.27 -1.36
CA LEU A 18 14.36 -5.25 -0.44
C LEU A 18 14.87 -6.46 -1.23
N ASP A 19 14.09 -6.95 -2.19
CA ASP A 19 14.46 -8.08 -3.06
C ASP A 19 15.68 -7.76 -3.93
N SER A 20 15.81 -6.52 -4.40
CA SER A 20 16.96 -6.08 -5.20
C SER A 20 18.18 -5.66 -4.37
N GLY A 21 18.08 -5.63 -3.04
CA GLY A 21 19.14 -5.13 -2.15
C GLY A 21 19.36 -3.62 -2.18
N GLU A 22 18.49 -2.84 -2.84
CA GLU A 22 18.55 -1.37 -2.82
C GLU A 22 18.17 -0.82 -1.43
N LEU A 23 17.33 -1.57 -0.70
CA LEU A 23 17.02 -1.34 0.71
C LEU A 23 17.41 -2.55 1.55
N VAL A 24 17.69 -2.30 2.83
CA VAL A 24 17.92 -3.34 3.84
C VAL A 24 16.89 -3.21 4.96
N ALA A 25 16.56 -4.32 5.61
CA ALA A 25 15.75 -4.35 6.83
C ALA A 25 16.70 -4.51 8.04
N PRO A 26 17.20 -3.41 8.63
CA PRO A 26 18.33 -3.46 9.58
C PRO A 26 18.01 -4.11 10.93
N PHE A 27 16.73 -4.39 11.22
CA PHE A 27 16.28 -4.93 12.51
C PHE A 27 15.72 -6.36 12.42
N GLY A 28 15.99 -7.10 11.34
CA GLY A 28 15.55 -8.50 11.20
C GLY A 28 14.02 -8.68 11.18
N ASP A 29 13.53 -9.77 11.76
CA ASP A 29 12.10 -10.14 11.79
C ASP A 29 11.30 -9.37 12.86
N MET A 30 11.18 -8.06 12.66
CA MET A 30 10.32 -7.17 13.45
C MET A 30 9.04 -6.77 12.71
N ALA A 31 8.63 -7.54 11.70
CA ALA A 31 7.42 -7.25 10.95
C ALA A 31 6.18 -7.44 11.82
N LEU A 32 5.44 -6.35 12.04
CA LEU A 32 4.17 -6.38 12.77
C LEU A 32 2.99 -6.46 11.80
N LYS A 33 1.94 -7.16 12.19
CA LYS A 33 0.67 -7.15 11.44
C LYS A 33 0.07 -5.75 11.49
N CYS A 34 0.01 -5.10 10.32
CA CYS A 34 -0.67 -3.81 10.16
C CYS A 34 -2.18 -4.05 10.07
N HIS A 35 -2.93 -3.63 11.10
CA HIS A 35 -4.39 -3.72 11.13
C HIS A 35 -5.07 -2.65 10.27
N GLN A 36 -4.32 -1.60 9.89
CA GLN A 36 -4.82 -0.49 9.09
C GLN A 36 -5.09 -0.92 7.64
N ARG A 37 -6.29 -0.58 7.14
CA ARG A 37 -6.75 -0.93 5.79
C ARG A 37 -6.56 0.24 4.82
N TYR A 38 -6.75 -0.04 3.53
CA TYR A 38 -6.99 0.99 2.52
C TYR A 38 -8.51 1.15 2.35
N TYR A 39 -8.98 2.38 2.25
CA TYR A 39 -10.40 2.70 2.09
C TYR A 39 -10.60 3.45 0.77
N ILE A 40 -11.71 3.17 0.12
CA ILE A 40 -12.24 3.97 -0.99
C ILE A 40 -13.31 4.86 -0.40
N THR A 41 -13.22 6.17 -0.62
CA THR A 41 -14.19 7.15 -0.10
C THR A 41 -14.75 7.99 -1.24
N THR A 42 -16.06 8.22 -1.20
CA THR A 42 -16.78 9.07 -2.15
C THR A 42 -17.69 10.03 -1.37
N LEU A 43 -18.12 11.13 -2.01
CA LEU A 43 -19.06 12.06 -1.38
C LEU A 43 -20.41 11.37 -1.15
N PRO A 44 -21.06 11.58 0.01
CA PRO A 44 -22.40 11.05 0.26
C PRO A 44 -23.38 11.44 -0.86
N GLY A 45 -24.20 10.48 -1.30
CA GLY A 45 -25.21 10.70 -2.34
C GLY A 45 -24.68 10.77 -3.78
N ARG A 46 -23.36 10.64 -4.01
CA ARG A 46 -22.76 10.70 -5.35
C ARG A 46 -22.54 9.32 -5.98
N GLN A 47 -23.64 8.62 -6.25
CA GLN A 47 -23.63 7.29 -6.91
C GLN A 47 -23.61 7.41 -8.43
N TRP A 48 -22.53 7.97 -8.98
CA TRP A 48 -22.40 8.07 -10.42
C TRP A 48 -21.98 6.71 -11.01
N PRO A 49 -22.63 6.22 -12.10
CA PRO A 49 -22.31 4.91 -12.68
C PRO A 49 -20.82 4.72 -13.01
N LYS A 50 -20.13 5.78 -13.44
CA LYS A 50 -18.68 5.75 -13.70
C LYS A 50 -17.83 5.56 -12.43
N ILE A 51 -18.28 6.09 -11.30
CA ILE A 51 -17.60 5.92 -10.01
C ILE A 51 -17.79 4.47 -9.56
N GLU A 52 -19.03 3.96 -9.60
CA GLU A 52 -19.32 2.57 -9.23
C GLU A 52 -18.54 1.57 -10.11
N ALA A 53 -18.49 1.79 -11.42
CA ALA A 53 -17.71 0.97 -12.34
C ALA A 53 -16.21 0.99 -11.98
N PHE A 54 -15.65 2.16 -11.66
CA PHE A 54 -14.25 2.26 -11.24
C PHE A 54 -13.99 1.58 -9.90
N ILE A 55 -14.90 1.70 -8.93
CA ILE A 55 -14.80 1.01 -7.64
C ILE A 55 -14.82 -0.51 -7.84
N GLY A 56 -15.76 -1.02 -8.65
CA GLY A 56 -15.86 -2.44 -8.96
C GLY A 56 -14.59 -2.97 -9.64
N TRP A 57 -14.13 -2.29 -10.69
CA TRP A 57 -12.87 -2.63 -11.36
C TRP A 57 -11.68 -2.61 -10.38
N LEU A 58 -11.58 -1.59 -9.53
CA LEU A 58 -10.47 -1.47 -8.57
C LEU A 58 -10.51 -2.60 -7.54
N GLN A 59 -11.68 -3.00 -7.06
CA GLN A 59 -11.83 -4.14 -6.15
C GLN A 59 -11.37 -5.46 -6.79
N GLU A 60 -11.54 -5.63 -8.11
CA GLU A 60 -11.01 -6.79 -8.84
C GLU A 60 -9.48 -6.77 -8.95
N GLN A 61 -8.85 -5.59 -9.04
CA GLN A 61 -7.39 -5.46 -9.11
C GLN A 61 -6.67 -5.72 -7.79
N VAL A 62 -7.38 -5.68 -6.66
CA VAL A 62 -6.81 -5.77 -5.31
C VAL A 62 -6.99 -7.17 -4.69
N LYS A 63 -7.60 -8.11 -5.43
CA LYS A 63 -7.66 -9.53 -5.06
C LYS A 63 -6.27 -10.18 -5.03
#